data_AF-A0A2N1TKZ8-F1
#
_entry.id   AF-A0A2N1TKZ8-F1
#
_cell.length_a   1.000
_cell.length_b   1.000
_cell.length_c   1.000
_cell.angle_alpha   90.00
_cell.angle_beta   90.00
_cell.angle_gamma   90.00
#
_symmetry.space_group_name_H-M   'P 1'
#
loop_
_entity.id
_entity.type
_entity.pdbx_description
1 polymer ?
#
loop_
_entity_poly.entity_id
_entity_poly.type
_entity_poly.pdbx_seq_one_letter_code
_entity_poly.pdbx_strand_id
1 'polypeptide(L)'
;MLIIISAAIMLVFAVFLYSENSRVFPHKPHMDMEMECTACHTGAAASEKARDNNLPDLKKCSGECHEKDILKKFAPAGSRPGYRLDFNHKMHADLDMKCQKCHKGIAADKFVPGSAFPAMKLCFECHNNDMAEKKCTKCHSEKVRFPHKTHIDASLSCDGCHTEIAKSIKTDNGPDIPGKASCNDCHEKEDGYGEVTDFQYRQSYKFNHTYHTKEQGLECKGCHESLFIKNRVEQFEIVKDYKDCCACHDNETASGYCMYCHITPIKPVDHGPDWDRQHKVKAATNLKACKSCHISKDFCSSCHNGVRKPLNSHNPNFELTHRYESRVSLKNCKSCHSERYCRNCHTARGVTTASKKYRSPHPAGWLTAGSPNFHKRKARLRLSSCTSCHTKNDCSFCHFTKRRR
;
A
#
# COMPACT_ATOMS: atom_id res chain seq x y z
N MET A 1 76.87 37.53 -29.31
CA MET A 1 75.71 38.45 -29.17
C MET A 1 74.49 37.58 -28.98
N LEU A 2 74.01 37.39 -27.73
CA LEU A 2 72.96 38.20 -27.09
C LEU A 2 71.74 38.30 -28.01
N ILE A 3 70.52 37.89 -27.61
CA ILE A 3 69.77 38.42 -26.47
C ILE A 3 68.74 37.38 -25.92
N ILE A 4 68.63 37.36 -24.59
CA ILE A 4 67.61 36.74 -23.71
C ILE A 4 66.28 37.52 -23.80
N ILE A 5 65.11 36.86 -23.69
CA ILE A 5 63.82 37.33 -23.09
C ILE A 5 62.73 36.30 -23.46
N SER A 6 61.72 35.93 -22.66
CA SER A 6 61.55 35.73 -21.22
C SER A 6 60.27 34.88 -21.09
N ALA A 7 60.14 34.16 -19.98
CA ALA A 7 58.95 33.44 -19.59
C ALA A 7 57.69 34.34 -19.59
N ALA A 8 56.72 34.03 -20.46
CA ALA A 8 55.30 34.36 -20.30
C ALA A 8 54.57 33.75 -21.50
N ILE A 9 53.97 32.58 -21.31
CA ILE A 9 52.80 31.99 -22.01
C ILE A 9 52.78 30.51 -21.58
N MET A 10 52.57 30.30 -20.29
CA MET A 10 52.30 29.00 -19.65
C MET A 10 51.23 29.24 -18.58
N LEU A 11 50.15 29.95 -18.94
CA LEU A 11 49.12 30.33 -17.96
C LEU A 11 47.72 30.56 -18.55
N VAL A 12 47.45 30.15 -19.78
CA VAL A 12 46.08 30.18 -20.32
C VAL A 12 45.89 28.92 -21.16
N PHE A 13 44.79 28.19 -20.91
CA PHE A 13 44.43 26.88 -21.45
C PHE A 13 44.78 25.64 -20.62
N ALA A 14 44.58 25.74 -19.29
CA ALA A 14 43.98 24.64 -18.54
C ALA A 14 42.62 25.09 -18.02
N VAL A 15 41.73 25.51 -18.93
CA VAL A 15 40.29 25.57 -18.66
C VAL A 15 39.80 24.13 -18.60
N PHE A 16 40.15 23.45 -17.51
CA PHE A 16 39.56 22.19 -17.13
C PHE A 16 38.06 22.43 -16.98
N LEU A 17 37.29 21.60 -17.67
CA LEU A 17 35.84 21.50 -17.65
C LEU A 17 35.31 21.46 -16.21
N TYR A 18 35.10 22.64 -15.62
CA TYR A 18 34.38 22.83 -14.38
C TYR A 18 32.90 22.89 -14.76
N SER A 19 32.17 21.82 -14.48
CA SER A 19 30.72 21.87 -14.46
C SER A 19 30.31 22.91 -13.42
N GLU A 20 29.79 24.05 -13.87
CA GLU A 20 29.33 25.20 -13.05
C GLU A 20 28.20 24.89 -12.04
N ASN A 21 27.85 23.61 -11.83
CA ASN A 21 26.65 23.20 -11.08
C ASN A 21 26.89 22.33 -9.83
N SER A 22 28.13 22.07 -9.40
CA SER A 22 28.33 21.26 -8.18
C SER A 22 28.19 22.11 -6.91
N ARG A 23 26.99 22.13 -6.32
CA ARG A 23 26.71 22.65 -4.95
C ARG A 23 27.32 21.78 -3.84
N VAL A 24 28.52 21.23 -4.07
CA VAL A 24 29.16 20.20 -3.26
C VAL A 24 30.38 20.79 -2.57
N PHE A 25 30.55 20.51 -1.28
CA PHE A 25 31.68 21.01 -0.51
C PHE A 25 33.01 20.34 -0.94
N PRO A 26 34.06 21.11 -1.30
CA PRO A 26 35.33 20.55 -1.75
C PRO A 26 36.21 20.18 -0.54
N HIS A 27 36.19 18.92 -0.12
CA HIS A 27 36.99 18.45 1.03
C HIS A 27 38.50 18.49 0.77
N LYS A 28 38.96 18.16 -0.45
CA LYS A 28 40.40 18.06 -0.75
C LYS A 28 41.20 19.33 -0.46
N PRO A 29 40.85 20.53 -0.97
CA PRO A 29 41.61 21.75 -0.67
C PRO A 29 41.71 22.07 0.83
N HIS A 30 40.65 21.72 1.58
CA HIS A 30 40.62 21.91 3.03
C HIS A 30 41.50 20.90 3.76
N MET A 31 41.59 19.66 3.26
CA MET A 31 42.48 18.63 3.79
C MET A 31 43.95 18.89 3.43
N ASP A 32 44.22 19.46 2.24
CA ASP A 32 45.58 19.82 1.81
C ASP A 32 46.19 20.95 2.67
N MET A 33 45.34 21.71 3.39
CA MET A 33 45.74 22.67 4.43
C MET A 33 45.90 22.03 5.82
N GLU A 34 45.93 20.70 5.89
CA GLU A 34 46.07 19.92 7.13
C GLU A 34 44.99 20.22 8.19
N MET A 35 43.79 20.63 7.76
CA MET A 35 42.70 20.89 8.69
C MET A 35 42.13 19.59 9.27
N GLU A 36 41.97 19.57 10.60
CA GLU A 36 41.35 18.46 11.32
C GLU A 36 39.86 18.31 10.99
N CYS A 37 39.40 17.05 10.88
CA CYS A 37 38.01 16.75 10.53
C CYS A 37 37.02 17.34 11.55
N THR A 38 37.39 17.28 12.83
CA THR A 38 36.58 17.77 13.97
C THR A 38 36.52 19.30 14.06
N ALA A 39 37.39 20.02 13.35
CA ALA A 39 37.31 21.47 13.26
C ALA A 39 35.98 21.92 12.65
N CYS A 40 35.47 21.17 11.66
CA CYS A 40 34.15 21.37 11.06
C CYS A 40 33.10 20.42 11.65
N HIS A 41 33.42 19.13 11.79
CA HIS A 41 32.50 18.11 12.27
C HIS A 41 32.57 17.95 13.80
N THR A 42 32.24 19.00 14.54
CA THR A 42 32.48 19.10 16.00
C THR A 42 31.78 18.00 16.81
N GLY A 43 30.63 17.52 16.36
CA GLY A 43 29.88 16.43 17.03
C GLY A 43 30.31 15.02 16.62
N ALA A 44 31.10 14.85 15.56
CA ALA A 44 31.36 13.53 14.98
C ALA A 44 32.12 12.61 15.95
N ALA A 45 33.17 13.09 16.60
CA ALA A 45 33.97 12.28 17.52
C ALA A 45 33.24 11.91 18.82
N ALA A 46 32.16 12.62 19.18
CA ALA A 46 31.36 12.33 20.37
C ALA A 46 30.04 11.61 20.06
N SER A 47 29.73 11.39 18.78
CA SER A 47 28.46 10.83 18.35
C SER A 47 28.37 9.33 18.62
N GLU A 48 27.32 8.91 19.33
CA GLU A 48 27.10 7.50 19.63
C GLU A 48 26.29 6.78 18.56
N LYS A 49 25.72 7.50 17.57
CA LYS A 49 24.86 6.92 16.54
C LYS A 49 25.20 7.49 15.17
N ALA A 50 25.32 6.64 14.16
CA ALA A 50 25.56 7.08 12.78
C ALA A 50 24.47 7.99 12.21
N ARG A 51 23.25 7.94 12.77
CA ARG A 51 22.14 8.82 12.40
C ARG A 51 22.25 10.25 12.96
N ASP A 52 23.11 10.52 13.93
CA ASP A 52 23.22 11.85 14.54
C ASP A 52 23.77 12.86 13.53
N ASN A 53 23.15 14.05 13.45
CA ASN A 53 23.57 15.06 12.47
C ASN A 53 24.92 15.67 12.84
N ASN A 54 25.98 15.07 12.32
CA ASN A 54 27.37 15.47 12.51
C ASN A 54 27.87 16.37 11.36
N LEU A 55 26.98 16.96 10.56
CA LEU A 55 27.36 17.85 9.47
C LEU A 55 27.47 19.30 9.98
N PRO A 56 28.46 20.09 9.53
CA PRO A 56 28.59 21.48 9.93
C PRO A 56 27.44 22.34 9.41
N ASP A 57 27.03 23.33 10.20
CA ASP A 57 26.16 24.41 9.74
C ASP A 57 26.96 25.42 8.90
N LEU A 58 26.33 26.09 7.94
CA LEU A 58 26.96 27.15 7.11
C LEU A 58 27.60 28.26 7.96
N LYS A 59 27.08 28.54 9.16
CA LYS A 59 27.68 29.47 10.11
C LYS A 59 29.12 29.10 10.47
N LYS A 60 29.46 27.82 10.47
CA LYS A 60 30.81 27.31 10.80
C LYS A 60 31.85 27.71 9.74
N CYS A 61 31.40 27.97 8.51
CA CYS A 61 32.27 28.39 7.41
C CYS A 61 32.45 29.92 7.36
N SER A 62 31.54 30.68 7.96
CA SER A 62 31.53 32.14 7.90
C SER A 62 32.36 32.79 9.00
N GLY A 63 32.97 33.94 8.72
CA GLY A 63 33.71 34.73 9.70
C GLY A 63 35.21 34.61 9.47
N GLU A 64 35.90 33.80 10.27
CA GLU A 64 37.36 33.67 10.25
C GLU A 64 37.91 32.92 9.02
N CYS A 65 37.08 32.11 8.34
CA CYS A 65 37.53 31.31 7.19
C CYS A 65 37.02 31.86 5.84
N HIS A 66 35.72 32.13 5.73
CA HIS A 66 35.12 32.64 4.49
C HIS A 66 34.16 33.79 4.70
N GLU A 67 34.15 34.71 3.74
CA GLU A 67 33.12 35.74 3.60
C GLU A 67 31.81 35.14 3.09
N LYS A 68 30.69 35.77 3.46
CA LYS A 68 29.32 35.28 3.18
C LYS A 68 29.03 35.12 1.68
N ASP A 69 29.72 35.84 0.80
CA ASP A 69 29.49 35.78 -0.65
C ASP A 69 30.02 34.49 -1.29
N ILE A 70 31.07 33.89 -0.73
CA ILE A 70 31.56 32.57 -1.15
C ILE A 70 30.54 31.49 -0.78
N LEU A 71 29.86 31.65 0.38
CA LEU A 71 28.93 30.65 0.91
C LEU A 71 27.61 30.56 0.14
N LYS A 72 27.20 31.63 -0.57
CA LYS A 72 25.99 31.65 -1.42
C LYS A 72 26.02 30.61 -2.56
N LYS A 73 27.21 30.10 -2.90
CA LYS A 73 27.41 29.11 -3.98
C LYS A 73 27.15 27.67 -3.54
N PHE A 74 27.03 27.41 -2.24
CA PHE A 74 26.88 26.05 -1.70
C PHE A 74 25.46 25.81 -1.18
N ALA A 75 24.93 24.59 -1.40
CA ALA A 75 23.68 24.18 -0.77
C ALA A 75 23.92 23.87 0.71
N PRO A 76 22.94 24.13 1.61
CA PRO A 76 22.98 23.56 2.94
C PRO A 76 23.11 22.03 2.84
N ALA A 77 23.85 21.44 3.78
CA ALA A 77 24.15 20.01 3.79
C ALA A 77 22.86 19.20 3.58
N GLY A 78 22.78 18.52 2.43
CA GLY A 78 21.56 17.83 1.98
C GLY A 78 21.15 16.72 2.94
N SER A 79 19.85 16.45 2.98
CA SER A 79 19.24 15.38 3.77
C SER A 79 19.92 14.04 3.52
N ARG A 80 20.25 13.34 4.61
CA ARG A 80 20.89 12.03 4.57
C ARG A 80 19.95 10.97 3.99
N PRO A 81 20.45 10.04 3.18
CA PRO A 81 19.74 8.80 2.94
C PRO A 81 19.56 8.08 4.28
N GLY A 82 18.34 7.62 4.56
CA GLY A 82 17.93 7.04 5.86
C GLY A 82 18.55 5.67 6.14
N TYR A 83 19.87 5.57 6.20
CA TYR A 83 20.58 4.36 6.60
C TYR A 83 20.43 4.15 8.11
N ARG A 84 19.92 2.98 8.46
CA ARG A 84 19.64 2.58 9.85
C ARG A 84 20.70 1.57 10.30
N LEU A 85 21.95 2.04 10.36
CA LEU A 85 23.07 1.29 10.94
C LEU A 85 23.31 1.82 12.36
N ASP A 86 23.38 0.91 13.31
CA ASP A 86 23.77 1.20 14.68
C ASP A 86 25.29 1.17 14.77
N PHE A 87 25.89 2.31 14.42
CA PHE A 87 27.33 2.53 14.50
C PHE A 87 27.63 3.70 15.44
N ASN A 88 28.59 3.50 16.34
CA ASN A 88 28.97 4.46 17.38
C ASN A 88 30.31 5.13 17.03
N HIS A 89 30.29 6.38 16.55
CA HIS A 89 31.51 7.10 16.19
C HIS A 89 32.43 7.32 17.40
N LYS A 90 31.87 7.64 18.56
CA LYS A 90 32.63 7.88 19.80
C LYS A 90 33.49 6.67 20.16
N MET A 91 32.90 5.48 20.18
CA MET A 91 33.63 4.24 20.48
C MET A 91 34.79 4.02 19.51
N HIS A 92 34.59 4.26 18.22
CA HIS A 92 35.63 4.08 17.21
C HIS A 92 36.70 5.20 17.28
N ALA A 93 36.32 6.42 17.63
CA ALA A 93 37.24 7.55 17.83
C ALA A 93 38.09 7.38 19.10
N ASP A 94 37.51 6.86 20.19
CA ASP A 94 38.22 6.55 21.44
C ASP A 94 39.32 5.48 21.24
N LEU A 95 39.23 4.67 20.18
CA LEU A 95 40.27 3.71 19.74
C LEU A 95 41.36 4.37 18.86
N ASP A 96 41.44 5.70 18.82
CA ASP A 96 42.32 6.52 17.97
C ASP A 96 42.22 6.20 16.47
N MET A 97 41.04 5.77 16.00
CA MET A 97 40.85 5.54 14.57
C MET A 97 40.67 6.85 13.81
N LYS A 98 41.54 7.06 12.82
CA LYS A 98 41.48 8.24 11.94
C LYS A 98 40.25 8.19 11.04
N CYS A 99 39.56 9.32 10.89
CA CYS A 99 38.30 9.43 10.13
C CYS A 99 38.45 8.95 8.68
N GLN A 100 39.60 9.23 8.07
CA GLN A 100 39.94 8.89 6.68
C GLN A 100 40.02 7.38 6.46
N LYS A 101 40.23 6.57 7.51
CA LYS A 101 40.25 5.11 7.41
C LYS A 101 38.90 4.56 6.94
N CYS A 102 37.80 5.18 7.36
CA CYS A 102 36.44 4.83 6.95
C CYS A 102 35.95 5.72 5.79
N HIS A 103 36.20 7.02 5.86
CA HIS A 103 35.70 8.01 4.89
C HIS A 103 36.65 8.19 3.68
N LYS A 104 37.28 7.13 3.18
CA LYS A 104 38.34 7.18 2.14
C LYS A 104 37.94 8.01 0.91
N GLY A 105 36.66 7.98 0.51
CA GLY A 105 36.17 8.68 -0.67
C GLY A 105 36.03 10.20 -0.54
N ILE A 106 36.31 10.81 0.62
CA ILE A 106 36.31 12.27 0.78
C ILE A 106 37.62 12.92 0.30
N ALA A 107 38.71 12.15 0.24
CA ALA A 107 40.03 12.64 -0.17
C ALA A 107 40.19 12.76 -1.70
N ALA A 108 39.17 12.38 -2.48
CA ALA A 108 39.21 12.42 -3.93
C ALA A 108 39.12 13.87 -4.47
N ASP A 109 39.84 14.15 -5.54
CA ASP A 109 39.85 15.46 -6.23
C ASP A 109 38.45 15.91 -6.66
N LYS A 110 37.59 14.94 -7.02
CA LYS A 110 36.16 15.17 -7.30
C LYS A 110 35.34 14.41 -6.28
N PHE A 111 34.61 15.14 -5.45
CA PHE A 111 33.65 14.53 -4.52
C PHE A 111 32.52 13.88 -5.32
N VAL A 112 32.34 12.58 -5.11
CA VAL A 112 31.22 11.83 -5.68
C VAL A 112 30.16 11.68 -4.59
N PRO A 113 28.91 12.13 -4.80
CA PRO A 113 27.84 11.91 -3.83
C PRO A 113 27.75 10.45 -3.40
N GLY A 114 27.87 10.20 -2.10
CA GLY A 114 27.88 8.87 -1.52
C GLY A 114 29.27 8.26 -1.27
N SER A 115 30.35 8.78 -1.87
CA SER A 115 31.72 8.25 -1.68
C SER A 115 32.25 8.42 -0.26
N ALA A 116 31.67 9.36 0.50
CA ALA A 116 31.98 9.55 1.90
C ALA A 116 31.52 8.36 2.77
N PHE A 117 30.53 7.57 2.33
CA PHE A 117 30.03 6.46 3.14
C PHE A 117 30.88 5.19 2.91
N PRO A 118 31.32 4.52 3.97
CA PRO A 118 32.10 3.29 3.83
C PRO A 118 31.23 2.17 3.27
N ALA A 119 31.80 1.36 2.37
CA ALA A 119 31.21 0.09 1.99
C ALA A 119 31.32 -0.90 3.16
N MET A 120 30.33 -1.79 3.31
CA MET A 120 30.31 -2.77 4.41
C MET A 120 31.57 -3.65 4.47
N LYS A 121 32.17 -3.97 3.30
CA LYS A 121 33.44 -4.71 3.20
C LYS A 121 34.56 -4.08 4.05
N LEU A 122 34.59 -2.75 4.15
CA LEU A 122 35.58 -2.03 4.95
C LEU A 122 35.43 -2.32 6.44
N CYS A 123 34.20 -2.51 6.94
CA CYS A 123 33.95 -2.86 8.33
C CYS A 123 34.59 -4.21 8.67
N PHE A 124 34.53 -5.16 7.73
CA PHE A 124 35.06 -6.51 7.90
C PHE A 124 36.59 -6.62 7.80
N GLU A 125 37.29 -5.53 7.48
CA GLU A 125 38.76 -5.48 7.64
C GLU A 125 39.16 -5.56 9.13
N CYS A 126 38.27 -5.16 10.04
CA CYS A 126 38.47 -5.26 11.50
C CYS A 126 37.40 -6.12 12.20
N HIS A 127 36.14 -6.11 11.74
CA HIS A 127 35.09 -6.99 12.25
C HIS A 127 35.12 -8.33 11.52
N ASN A 128 36.05 -9.20 11.90
CA ASN A 128 36.34 -10.47 11.22
C ASN A 128 36.31 -11.68 12.17
N ASN A 129 35.77 -11.53 13.38
CA ASN A 129 35.81 -12.50 14.49
C ASN A 129 37.20 -12.71 15.14
N ASP A 130 38.27 -12.19 14.56
CA ASP A 130 39.61 -12.22 15.18
C ASP A 130 39.89 -10.94 15.98
N MET A 131 39.67 -9.77 15.36
CA MET A 131 39.93 -8.46 15.98
C MET A 131 38.68 -7.87 16.64
N ALA A 132 37.51 -8.04 16.01
CA ALA A 132 36.22 -7.63 16.56
C ALA A 132 35.11 -8.56 16.06
N GLU A 133 34.05 -8.68 16.87
CA GLU A 133 32.90 -9.54 16.58
C GLU A 133 32.24 -9.13 15.25
N LYS A 134 32.05 -10.11 14.35
CA LYS A 134 31.38 -9.97 13.05
C LYS A 134 29.97 -10.54 13.11
N LYS A 135 29.11 -9.93 13.94
CA LYS A 135 27.71 -10.33 14.07
C LYS A 135 26.79 -9.29 13.47
N CYS A 136 26.01 -9.65 12.45
CA CYS A 136 25.19 -8.70 11.70
C CYS A 136 24.24 -7.91 12.61
N THR A 137 23.64 -8.56 13.62
CA THR A 137 22.67 -7.95 14.55
C THR A 137 23.28 -6.92 15.51
N LYS A 138 24.61 -6.82 15.62
CA LYS A 138 25.27 -5.78 16.44
C LYS A 138 25.20 -4.41 15.78
N CYS A 139 25.26 -4.38 14.45
CA CYS A 139 25.21 -3.14 13.67
C CYS A 139 23.84 -2.95 13.00
N HIS A 140 23.12 -4.04 12.70
CA HIS A 140 21.80 -4.01 12.09
C HIS A 140 20.72 -4.37 13.10
N SER A 141 20.19 -3.34 13.77
CA SER A 141 19.04 -3.49 14.68
C SER A 141 17.70 -3.59 13.95
N GLU A 142 17.67 -3.24 12.67
CA GLU A 142 16.51 -3.41 11.81
C GLU A 142 16.77 -4.45 10.72
N LYS A 143 15.68 -4.99 10.16
CA LYS A 143 15.80 -5.93 9.06
C LYS A 143 16.39 -5.25 7.83
N VAL A 144 17.37 -5.90 7.20
CA VAL A 144 18.00 -5.48 5.96
C VAL A 144 17.38 -6.22 4.79
N ARG A 145 17.22 -5.56 3.65
CA ARG A 145 16.75 -6.23 2.43
C ARG A 145 17.88 -7.03 1.82
N PHE A 146 17.56 -8.22 1.31
CA PHE A 146 18.53 -9.10 0.67
C PHE A 146 19.12 -8.46 -0.60
N PRO A 147 20.46 -8.35 -0.71
CA PRO A 147 21.12 -7.69 -1.84
C PRO A 147 21.30 -8.67 -3.03
N HIS A 148 20.25 -8.85 -3.82
CA HIS A 148 20.26 -9.76 -4.98
C HIS A 148 21.42 -9.50 -5.93
N LYS A 149 21.67 -8.25 -6.33
CA LYS A 149 22.76 -7.92 -7.26
C LYS A 149 24.12 -8.43 -6.78
N THR A 150 24.44 -8.30 -5.50
CA THR A 150 25.72 -8.80 -4.95
C THR A 150 25.87 -10.31 -5.15
N HIS A 151 24.78 -11.07 -4.99
CA HIS A 151 24.81 -12.52 -5.16
C HIS A 151 24.79 -12.92 -6.64
N ILE A 152 24.06 -12.19 -7.48
CA ILE A 152 24.08 -12.40 -8.94
C ILE A 152 25.47 -12.10 -9.52
N ASP A 153 26.13 -11.02 -9.09
CA ASP A 153 27.50 -10.68 -9.49
C ASP A 153 28.51 -11.75 -9.06
N ALA A 154 28.23 -12.47 -7.97
CA ALA A 154 28.96 -13.64 -7.52
C ALA A 154 28.61 -14.93 -8.30
N SER A 155 27.87 -14.81 -9.41
CA SER A 155 27.45 -15.91 -10.29
C SER A 155 26.56 -16.96 -9.63
N LEU A 156 25.84 -16.61 -8.56
CA LEU A 156 24.82 -17.50 -8.00
C LEU A 156 23.61 -17.57 -8.95
N SER A 157 23.14 -18.79 -9.22
CA SER A 157 21.94 -18.99 -10.02
C SER A 157 20.67 -18.67 -9.23
N CYS A 158 19.63 -18.23 -9.92
CA CYS A 158 18.36 -17.86 -9.28
C CYS A 158 17.70 -19.08 -8.62
N ASP A 159 17.73 -20.23 -9.29
CA ASP A 159 17.16 -21.50 -8.84
C ASP A 159 17.95 -22.14 -7.69
N GLY A 160 19.21 -21.74 -7.46
CA GLY A 160 20.00 -22.18 -6.31
C GLY A 160 19.40 -21.74 -4.98
N CYS A 161 18.72 -20.60 -4.94
CA CYS A 161 17.95 -20.17 -3.76
C CYS A 161 16.44 -20.36 -3.98
N HIS A 162 15.91 -19.97 -5.15
CA HIS A 162 14.49 -20.06 -5.48
C HIS A 162 14.12 -21.44 -6.04
N THR A 163 14.41 -22.51 -5.28
CA THR A 163 14.30 -23.90 -5.75
C THR A 163 12.90 -24.32 -6.20
N GLU A 164 11.86 -23.67 -5.68
CA GLU A 164 10.47 -23.98 -5.99
C GLU A 164 9.82 -23.03 -7.02
N ILE A 165 10.53 -21.98 -7.48
CA ILE A 165 9.97 -21.00 -8.44
C ILE A 165 9.54 -21.64 -9.76
N ALA A 166 10.27 -22.69 -10.17
CA ALA A 166 10.01 -23.44 -11.39
C ALA A 166 8.75 -24.34 -11.31
N LYS A 167 8.15 -24.46 -10.13
CA LYS A 167 6.87 -25.16 -9.88
C LYS A 167 5.79 -24.19 -9.37
N SER A 168 6.11 -22.90 -9.27
CA SER A 168 5.20 -21.87 -8.81
C SER A 168 4.10 -21.66 -9.84
N ILE A 169 2.90 -22.09 -9.49
CA ILE A 169 1.66 -21.87 -10.25
C ILE A 169 0.72 -20.86 -9.56
N LYS A 170 1.11 -20.39 -8.37
CA LYS A 170 0.37 -19.44 -7.55
C LYS A 170 1.34 -18.63 -6.70
N THR A 171 0.96 -17.40 -6.38
CA THR A 171 1.81 -16.41 -5.68
C THR A 171 1.39 -16.11 -4.26
N ASP A 172 0.33 -16.74 -3.75
CA ASP A 172 -0.14 -16.57 -2.38
C ASP A 172 0.61 -17.51 -1.42
N ASN A 173 1.46 -16.94 -0.55
CA ASN A 173 2.21 -17.68 0.49
C ASN A 173 2.97 -18.92 -0.05
N GLY A 174 3.38 -18.89 -1.32
CA GLY A 174 4.03 -20.00 -1.99
C GLY A 174 5.47 -20.24 -1.53
N PRO A 175 6.03 -21.42 -1.81
CA PRO A 175 7.41 -21.81 -1.44
C PRO A 175 8.50 -21.09 -2.27
N ASP A 176 8.11 -20.15 -3.13
CA ASP A 176 8.97 -19.49 -4.11
C ASP A 176 10.04 -18.60 -3.47
N ILE A 177 9.83 -18.20 -2.22
CA ILE A 177 10.75 -17.34 -1.48
C ILE A 177 11.59 -18.20 -0.54
N PRO A 178 12.93 -18.13 -0.64
CA PRO A 178 13.81 -18.84 0.26
C PRO A 178 13.54 -18.44 1.71
N GLY A 179 13.49 -19.41 2.61
CA GLY A 179 13.41 -19.15 4.05
C GLY A 179 14.80 -18.81 4.62
N LYS A 180 14.84 -18.30 5.86
CA LYS A 180 16.10 -17.98 6.57
C LYS A 180 17.12 -19.12 6.59
N ALA A 181 16.65 -20.36 6.54
CA ALA A 181 17.51 -21.55 6.53
C ALA A 181 18.40 -21.62 5.28
N SER A 182 17.96 -21.10 4.13
CA SER A 182 18.73 -21.14 2.89
C SER A 182 20.01 -20.30 2.95
N CYS A 183 20.08 -19.34 3.88
CA CYS A 183 21.32 -18.59 4.11
C CYS A 183 22.45 -19.51 4.60
N ASN A 184 22.10 -20.56 5.35
CA ASN A 184 23.07 -21.44 5.98
C ASN A 184 23.67 -22.47 5.02
N ASP A 185 23.17 -22.54 3.78
CA ASP A 185 23.74 -23.39 2.73
C ASP A 185 25.10 -22.85 2.25
N CYS A 186 25.40 -21.57 2.51
CA CYS A 186 26.65 -20.92 2.14
C CYS A 186 27.28 -20.10 3.29
N HIS A 187 26.47 -19.55 4.20
CA HIS A 187 26.95 -18.74 5.32
C HIS A 187 26.90 -19.51 6.64
N GLU A 188 27.85 -19.24 7.53
CA GLU A 188 27.82 -19.78 8.89
C GLU A 188 26.64 -19.20 9.68
N LYS A 189 26.01 -20.04 10.50
CA LYS A 189 24.80 -19.65 11.25
C LYS A 189 25.10 -18.55 12.27
N GLU A 190 26.31 -18.59 12.82
CA GLU A 190 26.85 -17.72 13.85
C GLU A 190 26.96 -16.27 13.35
N ASP A 191 27.14 -16.06 12.04
CA ASP A 191 27.25 -14.75 11.43
C ASP A 191 25.90 -13.97 11.46
N GLY A 192 24.76 -14.69 11.52
CA GLY A 192 23.44 -14.08 11.71
C GLY A 192 22.80 -13.44 10.47
N TYR A 193 23.27 -13.75 9.26
CA TYR A 193 22.74 -13.17 8.00
C TYR A 193 21.24 -13.40 7.81
N GLY A 194 20.76 -14.63 8.02
CA GLY A 194 19.33 -14.96 7.91
C GLY A 194 18.47 -14.29 8.99
N GLU A 195 19.06 -13.86 10.10
CA GLU A 195 18.33 -13.19 11.17
C GLU A 195 18.03 -11.74 10.84
N VAL A 196 18.96 -11.03 10.20
CA VAL A 196 18.76 -9.63 9.82
C VAL A 196 18.03 -9.49 8.48
N THR A 197 17.99 -10.52 7.64
CA THR A 197 17.37 -10.42 6.32
C THR A 197 15.83 -10.34 6.39
N ASP A 198 15.25 -9.37 5.69
CA ASP A 198 13.83 -9.20 5.49
C ASP A 198 13.33 -10.05 4.31
N PHE A 199 12.37 -10.95 4.59
CA PHE A 199 11.72 -11.80 3.60
C PHE A 199 10.24 -11.41 3.39
N GLN A 200 9.79 -10.25 3.88
CA GLN A 200 8.40 -9.87 3.72
C GLN A 200 8.08 -9.41 2.30
N TYR A 201 7.11 -10.08 1.68
CA TYR A 201 6.49 -9.70 0.42
C TYR A 201 4.97 -9.80 0.56
N ARG A 202 4.26 -8.88 -0.08
CA ARG A 202 2.80 -8.92 -0.19
C ARG A 202 2.43 -8.73 -1.64
N GLN A 203 1.68 -9.69 -2.18
CA GLN A 203 1.12 -9.65 -3.52
C GLN A 203 -0.38 -9.87 -3.42
N SER A 204 -1.16 -9.14 -4.22
CA SER A 204 -2.62 -9.14 -4.19
C SER A 204 -3.26 -9.79 -5.42
N TYR A 205 -2.47 -10.50 -6.24
CA TYR A 205 -2.88 -11.15 -7.48
C TYR A 205 -2.17 -12.50 -7.64
N LYS A 206 -2.80 -13.42 -8.37
CA LYS A 206 -2.22 -14.69 -8.82
C LYS A 206 -1.30 -14.46 -10.01
N PHE A 207 -0.15 -15.10 -9.97
CA PHE A 207 0.77 -15.21 -11.08
C PHE A 207 1.35 -16.63 -11.14
N ASN A 208 1.65 -17.11 -12.33
CA ASN A 208 2.15 -18.47 -12.56
C ASN A 208 3.55 -18.37 -13.19
N HIS A 209 4.61 -18.42 -12.38
CA HIS A 209 5.98 -18.35 -12.90
C HIS A 209 6.31 -19.52 -13.82
N THR A 210 5.79 -20.71 -13.55
CA THR A 210 6.05 -21.91 -14.38
C THR A 210 5.60 -21.67 -15.82
N TYR A 211 4.40 -21.13 -16.01
CA TYR A 211 3.87 -20.79 -17.34
C TYR A 211 4.75 -19.77 -18.04
N HIS A 212 5.10 -18.68 -17.36
CA HIS A 212 5.87 -17.59 -17.97
C HIS A 212 7.31 -17.98 -18.28
N THR A 213 7.97 -18.73 -17.39
CA THR A 213 9.39 -19.09 -17.57
C THR A 213 9.58 -20.34 -18.43
N LYS A 214 8.78 -21.40 -18.23
CA LYS A 214 8.95 -22.66 -18.98
C LYS A 214 8.13 -22.74 -20.26
N GLU A 215 6.86 -22.34 -20.22
CA GLU A 215 5.99 -22.49 -21.40
C GLU A 215 6.15 -21.32 -22.38
N GLN A 216 6.33 -20.10 -21.87
CA GLN A 216 6.53 -18.90 -22.70
C GLN A 216 8.02 -18.53 -22.90
N GLY A 217 8.95 -19.18 -22.19
CA GLY A 217 10.39 -18.94 -22.34
C GLY A 217 10.86 -17.55 -21.89
N LEU A 218 10.14 -16.89 -20.96
CA LEU A 218 10.53 -15.58 -20.46
C LEU A 218 11.67 -15.68 -19.45
N GLU A 219 12.71 -14.89 -19.68
CA GLU A 219 13.85 -14.75 -18.78
C GLU A 219 13.52 -13.94 -17.53
N CYS A 220 14.09 -14.32 -16.39
CA CYS A 220 13.88 -13.64 -15.10
C CYS A 220 14.19 -12.14 -15.18
N LYS A 221 15.24 -11.75 -15.90
CA LYS A 221 15.68 -10.36 -16.10
C LYS A 221 14.64 -9.53 -16.85
N GLY A 222 13.85 -10.14 -17.73
CA GLY A 222 12.82 -9.45 -18.51
C GLY A 222 11.75 -8.81 -17.62
N CYS A 223 11.44 -9.45 -16.49
CA CYS A 223 10.56 -8.89 -15.47
C CYS A 223 11.36 -8.20 -14.36
N HIS A 224 12.35 -8.88 -13.78
CA HIS A 224 13.03 -8.46 -12.56
C HIS A 224 14.34 -7.71 -12.77
N GLU A 225 14.41 -6.82 -13.77
CA GLU A 225 15.62 -6.06 -14.11
C GLU A 225 16.28 -5.40 -12.90
N SER A 226 15.49 -4.81 -12.01
CA SER A 226 15.98 -4.13 -10.80
C SER A 226 16.87 -5.01 -9.92
N LEU A 227 16.65 -6.34 -9.89
CA LEU A 227 17.46 -7.28 -9.12
C LEU A 227 18.90 -7.36 -9.65
N PHE A 228 19.11 -7.13 -10.95
CA PHE A 228 20.42 -7.20 -11.62
C PHE A 228 21.22 -5.90 -11.51
N ILE A 229 20.55 -4.78 -11.23
CA ILE A 229 21.18 -3.45 -11.24
C ILE A 229 21.22 -2.78 -9.86
N LYS A 230 20.42 -3.21 -8.89
CA LYS A 230 20.33 -2.58 -7.55
C LYS A 230 20.56 -3.60 -6.43
N ASN A 231 21.39 -3.22 -5.46
CA ASN A 231 21.52 -3.95 -4.19
C ASN A 231 20.35 -3.70 -3.24
N ARG A 232 19.64 -2.58 -3.40
CA ARG A 232 18.44 -2.26 -2.61
C ARG A 232 17.28 -2.05 -3.57
N VAL A 233 16.41 -3.04 -3.63
CA VAL A 233 15.21 -3.05 -4.45
C VAL A 233 13.99 -2.79 -3.57
N GLU A 234 13.06 -1.98 -4.08
CA GLU A 234 11.76 -1.73 -3.47
C GLU A 234 10.77 -2.83 -3.83
N GLN A 235 9.79 -3.06 -2.95
CA GLN A 235 8.82 -4.13 -3.14
C GLN A 235 8.07 -4.02 -4.48
N PHE A 236 7.73 -2.80 -4.91
CA PHE A 236 7.04 -2.56 -6.18
C PHE A 236 7.93 -2.84 -7.42
N GLU A 237 9.25 -2.91 -7.24
CA GLU A 237 10.17 -3.23 -8.34
C GLU A 237 10.26 -4.76 -8.56
N ILE A 238 9.99 -5.53 -7.49
CA ILE A 238 9.97 -7.00 -7.51
C ILE A 238 8.56 -7.51 -7.78
N VAL A 239 7.60 -7.12 -6.95
CA VAL A 239 6.17 -7.41 -7.11
C VAL A 239 5.61 -6.38 -8.09
N LYS A 240 5.55 -6.78 -9.35
CA LYS A 240 5.08 -5.95 -10.45
C LYS A 240 3.67 -5.46 -10.23
N ASP A 241 3.43 -4.23 -10.65
CA ASP A 241 2.08 -3.69 -10.59
C ASP A 241 1.30 -4.02 -11.86
N TYR A 242 0.03 -3.62 -11.90
CA TYR A 242 -0.84 -3.84 -13.03
C TYR A 242 -0.30 -3.25 -14.35
N LYS A 243 0.35 -2.07 -14.31
CA LYS A 243 0.84 -1.41 -15.54
C LYS A 243 1.97 -2.22 -16.17
N ASP A 244 2.78 -2.88 -15.36
CA ASP A 244 3.89 -3.71 -15.83
C ASP A 244 3.35 -4.96 -16.57
N CYS A 245 2.27 -5.58 -16.07
CA CYS A 245 1.63 -6.71 -16.74
C CYS A 245 1.03 -6.32 -18.10
N CYS A 246 0.44 -5.12 -18.19
CA CYS A 246 -0.17 -4.61 -19.42
C CYS A 246 0.84 -4.28 -20.53
N ALA A 247 2.16 -4.33 -20.25
CA ALA A 247 3.17 -4.25 -21.30
C ALA A 247 3.08 -5.43 -22.30
N CYS A 248 2.57 -6.59 -21.84
CA CYS A 248 2.33 -7.76 -22.69
C CYS A 248 0.85 -8.20 -22.69
N HIS A 249 0.08 -7.92 -21.63
CA HIS A 249 -1.35 -8.25 -21.54
C HIS A 249 -2.24 -7.12 -22.07
N ASP A 250 -2.13 -6.88 -23.38
CA ASP A 250 -2.76 -5.81 -24.16
C ASP A 250 -4.02 -6.25 -24.95
N ASN A 251 -4.38 -7.54 -24.88
CA ASN A 251 -5.38 -8.23 -25.73
C ASN A 251 -4.97 -8.45 -27.19
N GLU A 252 -3.72 -8.16 -27.56
CA GLU A 252 -3.14 -8.46 -28.87
C GLU A 252 -2.06 -9.53 -28.72
N THR A 253 -1.08 -9.28 -27.86
CA THR A 253 0.04 -10.14 -27.47
C THR A 253 -0.40 -11.20 -26.45
N ALA A 254 -1.14 -10.80 -25.41
CA ALA A 254 -1.70 -11.70 -24.42
C ALA A 254 -3.03 -11.19 -23.87
N SER A 255 -3.88 -12.09 -23.37
CA SER A 255 -5.20 -11.72 -22.86
C SER A 255 -5.08 -10.77 -21.67
N GLY A 256 -5.69 -9.59 -21.76
CA GLY A 256 -5.86 -8.64 -20.66
C GLY A 256 -7.04 -8.97 -19.75
N TYR A 257 -7.61 -10.18 -19.83
CA TYR A 257 -8.77 -10.56 -19.04
C TYR A 257 -8.43 -10.62 -17.55
N CYS A 258 -8.92 -9.62 -16.82
CA CYS A 258 -8.48 -9.30 -15.46
C CYS A 258 -8.69 -10.45 -14.46
N MET A 259 -9.73 -11.28 -14.65
CA MET A 259 -10.06 -12.35 -13.71
C MET A 259 -9.12 -13.57 -13.81
N TYR A 260 -8.21 -13.62 -14.78
CA TYR A 260 -7.15 -14.64 -14.78
C TYR A 260 -6.13 -14.42 -13.66
N CYS A 261 -5.88 -13.17 -13.29
CA CYS A 261 -4.85 -12.83 -12.30
C CYS A 261 -5.44 -12.31 -10.97
N HIS A 262 -6.57 -11.60 -10.97
CA HIS A 262 -7.11 -11.04 -9.73
C HIS A 262 -7.96 -12.06 -8.94
N ILE A 263 -7.49 -12.44 -7.75
CA ILE A 263 -8.12 -13.44 -6.84
C ILE A 263 -9.43 -12.93 -6.24
N THR A 264 -9.61 -11.61 -6.25
CA THR A 264 -10.83 -10.92 -5.84
C THR A 264 -10.99 -9.76 -6.81
N PRO A 265 -12.19 -9.47 -7.34
CA PRO A 265 -12.40 -8.23 -8.07
C PRO A 265 -11.89 -7.11 -7.16
N ILE A 266 -10.94 -6.30 -7.66
CA ILE A 266 -10.38 -5.17 -6.92
C ILE A 266 -11.58 -4.30 -6.59
N LYS A 267 -12.12 -4.45 -5.38
CA LYS A 267 -13.21 -3.64 -4.87
C LYS A 267 -12.58 -2.28 -4.62
N PRO A 268 -12.84 -1.28 -5.47
CA PRO A 268 -12.26 0.04 -5.23
C PRO A 268 -12.73 0.53 -3.85
N VAL A 269 -11.93 1.35 -3.19
CA VAL A 269 -12.20 1.79 -1.80
C VAL A 269 -13.58 2.44 -1.65
N ASP A 270 -14.11 3.01 -2.73
CA ASP A 270 -15.44 3.64 -2.78
C ASP A 270 -16.62 2.65 -2.86
N HIS A 271 -16.36 1.35 -3.07
CA HIS A 271 -17.37 0.29 -2.98
C HIS A 271 -17.55 -0.09 -1.51
N GLY A 272 -18.05 0.85 -0.69
CA GLY A 272 -18.35 0.63 0.72
C GLY A 272 -19.71 -0.05 0.99
N PRO A 273 -20.07 -0.27 2.25
CA PRO A 273 -21.39 -0.78 2.65
C PRO A 273 -22.57 0.08 2.13
N ASP A 274 -22.33 1.36 1.89
CA ASP A 274 -23.32 2.32 1.37
C ASP A 274 -23.31 2.45 -0.17
N TRP A 275 -22.63 1.53 -0.89
CA TRP A 275 -22.49 1.58 -2.34
C TRP A 275 -23.84 1.73 -3.07
N ASP A 276 -24.89 1.06 -2.60
CA ASP A 276 -26.24 1.14 -3.16
C ASP A 276 -26.81 2.57 -3.20
N ARG A 277 -26.33 3.47 -2.34
CA ARG A 277 -26.75 4.89 -2.31
C ARG A 277 -25.80 5.80 -3.09
N GLN A 278 -24.52 5.44 -3.16
CA GLN A 278 -23.45 6.29 -3.68
C GLN A 278 -23.17 6.05 -5.17
N HIS A 279 -23.39 4.83 -5.66
CA HIS A 279 -23.05 4.44 -7.04
C HIS A 279 -23.80 5.26 -8.08
N LYS A 280 -25.01 5.76 -7.79
CA LYS A 280 -25.77 6.63 -8.72
C LYS A 280 -25.00 7.92 -9.06
N VAL A 281 -24.33 8.52 -8.07
CA VAL A 281 -23.60 9.78 -8.25
C VAL A 281 -22.30 9.48 -8.99
N LYS A 282 -21.59 8.43 -8.56
CA LYS A 282 -20.32 7.99 -9.17
C LYS A 282 -20.47 7.56 -10.63
N ALA A 283 -21.51 6.78 -10.95
CA ALA A 283 -21.81 6.33 -12.31
C ALA A 283 -22.27 7.50 -13.21
N ALA A 284 -22.98 8.49 -12.67
CA ALA A 284 -23.35 9.70 -13.41
C ALA A 284 -22.12 10.57 -13.73
N THR A 285 -21.10 10.58 -12.85
CA THR A 285 -19.87 11.34 -13.07
C THR A 285 -18.91 10.67 -14.05
N ASN A 286 -18.70 9.35 -13.95
CA ASN A 286 -17.76 8.65 -14.83
C ASN A 286 -18.14 7.19 -15.05
N LEU A 287 -19.15 6.97 -15.90
CA LEU A 287 -19.60 5.63 -16.28
C LEU A 287 -18.51 4.81 -17.00
N LYS A 288 -17.61 5.47 -17.74
CA LYS A 288 -16.55 4.80 -18.50
C LYS A 288 -15.55 4.10 -17.56
N ALA A 289 -15.23 4.71 -16.43
CA ALA A 289 -14.40 4.09 -15.39
C ALA A 289 -15.07 2.88 -14.72
N CYS A 290 -16.41 2.82 -14.68
CA CYS A 290 -17.09 1.62 -14.19
C CYS A 290 -17.01 0.48 -15.22
N LYS A 291 -17.14 0.81 -16.51
CA LYS A 291 -17.12 -0.17 -17.62
C LYS A 291 -15.75 -0.82 -17.85
N SER A 292 -14.66 -0.27 -17.32
CA SER A 292 -13.35 -0.90 -17.39
C SER A 292 -13.27 -2.19 -16.55
N CYS A 293 -14.12 -2.32 -15.52
CA CYS A 293 -14.22 -3.52 -14.69
C CYS A 293 -15.56 -4.25 -14.87
N HIS A 294 -16.66 -3.52 -15.07
CA HIS A 294 -18.01 -4.05 -15.27
C HIS A 294 -18.35 -4.13 -16.76
N ILE A 295 -17.74 -5.10 -17.45
CA ILE A 295 -17.78 -5.23 -18.92
C ILE A 295 -19.15 -5.77 -19.40
N SER A 296 -19.80 -6.63 -18.62
CA SER A 296 -21.13 -7.15 -18.95
C SER A 296 -22.23 -6.13 -18.60
N LYS A 297 -23.19 -5.94 -19.51
CA LYS A 297 -24.43 -5.18 -19.24
C LYS A 297 -25.18 -5.76 -18.04
N ASP A 298 -25.09 -7.06 -17.79
CA ASP A 298 -25.84 -7.78 -16.75
C ASP A 298 -25.61 -7.24 -15.33
N PHE A 299 -24.46 -6.62 -15.09
CA PHE A 299 -24.15 -6.01 -13.80
C PHE A 299 -25.10 -4.86 -13.47
N CYS A 300 -25.25 -3.89 -14.37
CA CYS A 300 -26.19 -2.79 -14.20
C CYS A 300 -27.63 -3.29 -14.34
N SER A 301 -27.82 -4.20 -15.28
CA SER A 301 -29.13 -4.66 -15.72
C SER A 301 -29.81 -5.57 -14.69
N SER A 302 -29.05 -6.29 -13.86
CA SER A 302 -29.56 -7.10 -12.74
C SER A 302 -30.43 -6.32 -11.75
N CYS A 303 -30.15 -5.01 -11.58
CA CYS A 303 -30.93 -4.11 -10.73
C CYS A 303 -31.76 -3.10 -11.55
N HIS A 304 -31.25 -2.60 -12.68
CA HIS A 304 -31.91 -1.54 -13.47
C HIS A 304 -32.89 -2.03 -14.54
N ASN A 305 -32.89 -3.32 -14.92
CA ASN A 305 -33.78 -3.81 -15.97
C ASN A 305 -35.24 -3.99 -15.54
N GLY A 306 -35.62 -3.68 -14.30
CA GLY A 306 -37.02 -3.69 -13.86
C GLY A 306 -37.72 -5.06 -13.90
N VAL A 307 -37.04 -6.14 -14.30
CA VAL A 307 -37.66 -7.45 -14.60
C VAL A 307 -37.34 -8.52 -13.54
N ARG A 308 -36.36 -8.32 -12.66
CA ARG A 308 -36.18 -9.17 -11.47
C ARG A 308 -35.87 -8.33 -10.24
N LYS A 309 -36.83 -8.28 -9.32
CA LYS A 309 -36.62 -7.80 -7.95
C LYS A 309 -35.61 -8.74 -7.29
N PRO A 310 -34.46 -8.28 -6.77
CA PRO A 310 -33.63 -9.16 -5.95
C PRO A 310 -34.46 -9.64 -4.76
N LEU A 311 -34.74 -10.95 -4.71
CA LEU A 311 -35.40 -11.65 -3.61
C LEU A 311 -34.66 -11.49 -2.27
N ASN A 312 -33.47 -10.90 -2.29
CA ASN A 312 -32.63 -10.70 -1.12
C ASN A 312 -32.91 -9.37 -0.41
N SER A 313 -33.61 -8.42 -1.04
CA SER A 313 -33.90 -7.11 -0.43
C SER A 313 -35.29 -7.04 0.22
N HIS A 314 -36.16 -8.01 -0.08
CA HIS A 314 -37.47 -8.17 0.53
C HIS A 314 -37.63 -9.62 0.98
N ASN A 315 -38.07 -9.85 2.21
CA ASN A 315 -38.40 -11.18 2.70
C ASN A 315 -39.35 -11.92 1.72
N PRO A 316 -39.20 -13.23 1.44
CA PRO A 316 -40.12 -14.02 0.61
C PRO A 316 -41.62 -13.88 0.99
N ASN A 317 -41.91 -13.57 2.27
CA ASN A 317 -43.26 -13.32 2.77
C ASN A 317 -43.61 -11.84 2.87
N PHE A 318 -42.92 -10.96 2.13
CA PHE A 318 -43.06 -9.50 2.22
C PHE A 318 -44.51 -9.05 2.19
N GLU A 319 -45.35 -9.59 1.30
CA GLU A 319 -46.77 -9.24 1.21
C GLU A 319 -47.53 -9.41 2.54
N LEU A 320 -47.11 -10.37 3.37
CA LEU A 320 -47.70 -10.69 4.67
C LEU A 320 -46.98 -9.98 5.84
N THR A 321 -45.69 -9.68 5.70
CA THR A 321 -44.84 -9.22 6.82
C THR A 321 -44.50 -7.73 6.79
N HIS A 322 -44.56 -7.07 5.64
CA HIS A 322 -44.11 -5.67 5.48
C HIS A 322 -44.91 -4.65 6.29
N ARG A 323 -46.10 -5.02 6.77
CA ARG A 323 -46.86 -4.21 7.73
C ARG A 323 -46.13 -3.99 9.06
N TYR A 324 -45.29 -4.95 9.48
CA TYR A 324 -44.54 -4.85 10.74
C TYR A 324 -43.33 -3.92 10.55
N GLU A 325 -42.59 -4.11 9.46
CA GLU A 325 -41.44 -3.26 9.10
C GLU A 325 -41.87 -1.81 8.82
N SER A 326 -42.97 -1.61 8.09
CA SER A 326 -43.51 -0.27 7.80
C SER A 326 -44.05 0.47 9.03
N ARG A 327 -44.43 -0.24 10.10
CA ARG A 327 -44.80 0.37 11.39
C ARG A 327 -43.60 0.84 12.19
N VAL A 328 -42.45 0.22 12.02
CA VAL A 328 -41.20 0.60 12.69
C VAL A 328 -40.59 1.82 11.99
N SER A 329 -40.42 1.76 10.66
CA SER A 329 -39.91 2.90 9.89
C SER A 329 -40.12 2.75 8.39
N LEU A 330 -40.61 3.81 7.75
CA LEU A 330 -40.69 3.90 6.28
C LEU A 330 -39.40 4.42 5.63
N LYS A 331 -38.41 4.86 6.42
CA LYS A 331 -37.19 5.53 5.91
C LYS A 331 -36.40 4.63 4.96
N ASN A 332 -36.33 3.34 5.25
CA ASN A 332 -35.60 2.35 4.46
C ASN A 332 -36.35 1.95 3.18
N CYS A 333 -37.68 2.04 3.17
CA CYS A 333 -38.48 1.79 1.96
C CYS A 333 -38.39 2.99 1.00
N LYS A 334 -38.40 4.21 1.55
CA LYS A 334 -38.36 5.47 0.79
C LYS A 334 -37.05 5.70 0.03
N SER A 335 -35.98 4.95 0.31
CA SER A 335 -34.75 5.02 -0.49
C SER A 335 -34.91 4.42 -1.89
N CYS A 336 -35.88 3.53 -2.08
CA CYS A 336 -36.14 2.85 -3.36
C CYS A 336 -37.58 3.03 -3.86
N HIS A 337 -38.56 3.21 -2.98
CA HIS A 337 -39.98 3.33 -3.32
C HIS A 337 -40.54 4.72 -3.02
N SER A 338 -41.31 5.27 -3.97
CA SER A 338 -42.10 6.48 -3.72
C SER A 338 -43.42 6.16 -3.02
N GLU A 339 -44.02 7.15 -2.37
CA GLU A 339 -45.32 6.97 -1.70
C GLU A 339 -46.43 6.55 -2.68
N ARG A 340 -46.30 6.96 -3.95
CA ARG A 340 -47.19 6.53 -5.04
C ARG A 340 -47.16 5.01 -5.24
N TYR A 341 -46.01 4.38 -5.06
CA TYR A 341 -45.88 2.92 -5.18
C TYR A 341 -46.73 2.19 -4.12
N CYS A 342 -46.65 2.63 -2.86
CA CYS A 342 -47.46 2.08 -1.77
C CYS A 342 -48.95 2.23 -2.08
N ARG A 343 -49.38 3.42 -2.49
CA ARG A 343 -50.78 3.69 -2.83
C ARG A 343 -51.27 2.83 -3.99
N ASN A 344 -50.50 2.72 -5.07
CA ASN A 344 -50.88 1.94 -6.25
C ASN A 344 -50.99 0.45 -5.92
N CYS A 345 -50.01 -0.12 -5.23
CA CYS A 345 -50.03 -1.52 -4.83
C CYS A 345 -51.22 -1.81 -3.91
N HIS A 346 -51.41 -1.00 -2.86
CA HIS A 346 -52.50 -1.22 -1.91
C HIS A 346 -53.88 -1.02 -2.54
N THR A 347 -54.01 -0.09 -3.48
CA THR A 347 -55.26 0.12 -4.24
C THR A 347 -55.52 -1.05 -5.18
N ALA A 348 -54.49 -1.55 -5.89
CA ALA A 348 -54.60 -2.70 -6.78
C ALA A 348 -54.94 -3.99 -6.03
N ARG A 349 -54.40 -4.17 -4.81
CA ARG A 349 -54.65 -5.32 -3.93
C ARG A 349 -55.91 -5.18 -3.08
N GLY A 350 -56.63 -4.06 -3.16
CA GLY A 350 -57.90 -3.88 -2.45
C GLY A 350 -57.78 -3.76 -0.93
N VAL A 351 -56.61 -3.35 -0.41
CA VAL A 351 -56.37 -3.24 1.04
C VAL A 351 -56.52 -1.81 1.57
N THR A 352 -56.76 -0.83 0.69
CA THR A 352 -57.11 0.56 1.05
C THR A 352 -58.57 0.84 0.78
N THR A 353 -59.18 1.71 1.60
CA THR A 353 -60.56 2.19 1.41
C THR A 353 -60.76 2.96 0.10
N ALA A 354 -59.68 3.46 -0.51
CA ALA A 354 -59.70 4.08 -1.84
C ALA A 354 -59.90 3.07 -2.99
N SER A 355 -59.77 1.76 -2.73
CA SER A 355 -59.97 0.74 -3.76
C SER A 355 -61.45 0.38 -3.92
N LYS A 356 -61.93 0.31 -5.17
CA LYS A 356 -63.25 -0.26 -5.50
C LYS A 356 -63.36 -1.76 -5.15
N LYS A 357 -62.22 -2.45 -4.96
CA LYS A 357 -62.15 -3.85 -4.53
C LYS A 357 -62.04 -4.00 -3.01
N TYR A 358 -62.03 -2.89 -2.26
CA TYR A 358 -61.92 -2.93 -0.81
C TYR A 358 -63.11 -3.67 -0.21
N ARG A 359 -62.80 -4.77 0.47
CA ARG A 359 -63.75 -5.46 1.33
C ARG A 359 -63.19 -5.34 2.74
N SER A 360 -63.99 -4.78 3.65
CA SER A 360 -63.67 -4.86 5.07
C SER A 360 -63.44 -6.35 5.40
N PRO A 361 -62.28 -6.73 5.95
CA PRO A 361 -62.03 -8.11 6.35
C PRO A 361 -62.95 -8.54 7.51
N HIS A 362 -63.60 -7.57 8.15
CA HIS A 362 -64.59 -7.78 9.18
C HIS A 362 -66.02 -7.62 8.63
N PRO A 363 -66.96 -8.51 9.02
CA PRO A 363 -68.35 -8.41 8.60
C PRO A 363 -69.04 -7.16 9.18
N ALA A 364 -70.16 -6.76 8.56
CA ALA A 364 -71.00 -5.69 9.08
C ALA A 364 -71.44 -5.99 10.53
N GLY A 365 -71.38 -4.97 11.39
CA GLY A 365 -71.68 -5.09 12.82
C GLY A 365 -70.57 -5.70 13.68
N TRP A 366 -69.35 -5.90 13.15
CA TRP A 366 -68.19 -6.44 13.90
C TRP A 366 -67.82 -5.64 15.15
N LEU A 367 -67.97 -4.31 15.09
CA LEU A 367 -67.67 -3.40 16.20
C LEU A 367 -68.90 -3.04 17.04
N THR A 368 -70.11 -3.46 16.65
CA THR A 368 -71.37 -3.08 17.28
C THR A 368 -71.72 -4.07 18.39
N ALA A 369 -71.76 -3.61 19.65
CA ALA A 369 -72.19 -4.45 20.77
C ALA A 369 -73.62 -4.96 20.55
N GLY A 370 -73.85 -6.27 20.77
CA GLY A 370 -75.15 -6.91 20.54
C GLY A 370 -75.41 -7.40 19.12
N SER A 371 -74.59 -7.01 18.13
CA SER A 371 -74.66 -7.56 16.78
C SER A 371 -74.36 -9.07 16.77
N PRO A 372 -75.05 -9.88 15.93
CA PRO A 372 -74.68 -11.28 15.69
C PRO A 372 -73.21 -11.47 15.26
N ASN A 373 -72.62 -10.44 14.65
CA ASN A 373 -71.24 -10.43 14.19
C ASN A 373 -70.25 -9.78 15.16
N PHE A 374 -70.68 -9.41 16.37
CA PHE A 374 -69.82 -8.71 17.32
C PHE A 374 -68.59 -9.53 17.72
N HIS A 375 -67.40 -8.93 17.55
CA HIS A 375 -66.14 -9.65 17.64
C HIS A 375 -65.81 -10.20 19.03
N LYS A 376 -66.39 -9.64 20.10
CA LYS A 376 -66.16 -10.12 21.48
C LYS A 376 -66.44 -11.61 21.63
N ARG A 377 -67.51 -12.13 21.01
CA ARG A 377 -67.86 -13.56 21.11
C ARG A 377 -66.87 -14.43 20.33
N LYS A 378 -66.55 -14.04 19.08
CA LYS A 378 -65.60 -14.77 18.22
C LYS A 378 -64.17 -14.73 18.77
N ALA A 379 -63.72 -13.60 19.31
CA ALA A 379 -62.41 -13.44 19.93
C ALA A 379 -62.23 -14.29 21.20
N ARG A 380 -63.30 -14.45 22.00
CA ARG A 380 -63.29 -15.36 23.17
C ARG A 380 -63.21 -16.84 22.78
N LEU A 381 -63.87 -17.23 21.68
CA LEU A 381 -63.89 -18.62 21.22
C LEU A 381 -62.58 -19.06 20.59
N ARG A 382 -61.97 -18.22 19.75
CA ARG A 382 -60.72 -18.58 19.06
C ARG A 382 -59.87 -17.35 18.76
N LEU A 383 -59.18 -16.83 19.77
CA LEU A 383 -58.28 -15.69 19.64
C LEU A 383 -57.20 -15.90 18.58
N SER A 384 -56.72 -17.15 18.41
CA SER A 384 -55.69 -17.52 17.44
C SER A 384 -56.07 -17.21 15.99
N SER A 385 -57.36 -17.27 15.64
CA SER A 385 -57.86 -16.90 14.31
C SER A 385 -57.68 -15.40 14.01
N CYS A 386 -57.66 -14.56 15.05
CA CYS A 386 -57.47 -13.13 14.95
C CYS A 386 -55.97 -12.79 14.98
N THR A 387 -55.16 -13.53 15.73
CA THR A 387 -53.73 -13.25 15.87
C THR A 387 -52.90 -13.61 14.63
N SER A 388 -53.47 -14.36 13.69
CA SER A 388 -52.92 -14.52 12.34
C SER A 388 -52.81 -13.19 11.59
N CYS A 389 -53.67 -12.22 11.92
CA CYS A 389 -53.71 -10.90 11.29
C CYS A 389 -53.57 -9.72 12.27
N HIS A 390 -53.58 -9.93 13.58
CA HIS A 390 -53.49 -8.84 14.58
C HIS A 390 -52.55 -9.21 15.74
N THR A 391 -51.82 -8.24 16.27
CA THR A 391 -51.00 -8.42 17.48
C THR A 391 -51.76 -8.00 18.74
N LYS A 392 -51.23 -8.36 19.91
CA LYS A 392 -51.76 -7.87 21.20
C LYS A 392 -51.82 -6.34 21.24
N ASN A 393 -50.83 -5.66 20.67
CA ASN A 393 -50.79 -4.20 20.60
C ASN A 393 -51.88 -3.62 19.69
N ASP A 394 -52.24 -4.30 18.60
CA ASP A 394 -53.36 -3.89 17.73
C ASP A 394 -54.70 -3.92 18.47
N CYS A 395 -54.93 -4.99 19.25
CA CYS A 395 -56.11 -5.11 20.10
C CYS A 395 -56.12 -3.98 21.15
N SER A 396 -55.02 -3.80 21.87
CA SER A 396 -54.90 -2.74 22.88
C SER A 396 -55.14 -1.36 22.30
N PHE A 397 -54.57 -1.04 21.13
CA PHE A 397 -54.74 0.25 20.46
C PHE A 397 -56.21 0.50 20.05
N CYS A 398 -56.86 -0.48 19.42
CA CYS A 398 -58.26 -0.36 19.02
C CYS A 398 -59.20 -0.25 20.25
N HIS A 399 -59.01 -1.10 21.26
CA HIS A 399 -59.82 -1.06 22.48
C HIS A 399 -59.55 0.18 23.33
N PHE A 400 -58.34 0.75 23.27
CA PHE A 400 -58.03 2.03 23.89
C PHE A 400 -58.75 3.18 23.18
N THR A 401 -58.63 3.24 21.84
CA THR A 401 -59.25 4.31 21.03
C THR A 401 -60.77 4.25 20.97
N LYS A 402 -61.38 3.08 21.16
CA LYS A 402 -62.84 2.87 21.13
C LYS A 402 -63.50 2.77 22.52
N ARG A 403 -62.74 2.81 23.63
CA ARG A 403 -63.27 2.76 25.01
C ARG A 403 -63.96 4.05 25.48
N ARG A 404 -63.89 5.14 24.71
CA ARG A 404 -64.64 6.38 24.96
C ARG A 404 -65.83 6.48 24.01
N ARG A 405 -66.87 5.69 24.29
CA ARG A 405 -68.29 5.98 24.03
C ARG A 405 -69.12 4.86 24.63
#